data_AF-A0A2N5IC08-F1
#
_entry.id   AF-A0A2N5IC08-F1
#
_cell.length_a   1.000
_cell.length_b   1.000
_cell.length_c   1.000
_cell.angle_alpha   90.00
_cell.angle_beta   90.00
_cell.angle_gamma   90.00
#
_symmetry.space_group_name_H-M   'P 1'
#
loop_
_entity.id
_entity.type
_entity.pdbx_description
1 polymer ?
#
loop_
_entity_poly.entity_id
_entity_poly.type
_entity_poly.pdbx_seq_one_letter_code
_entity_poly.pdbx_strand_id
1 'polypeptide(L)'
;MAKVHLEEGQIVYVTETGFYESKPNLTEYRVTRVNGSSFYAYRADLESKHESRFDRKTMICKTGYGYTKTAFLTAQEYWDLVALRNEAKELRANIQEAVKIMDLKTLRKINELIETSA
;
A
#
# COMPACT_ATOMS: atom_id res chain seq x y z
N MET A 1 -4.60 18.26 1.59
CA MET A 1 -3.64 17.17 1.87
C MET A 1 -2.62 17.71 2.85
N ALA A 2 -2.46 17.08 4.00
CA ALA A 2 -1.48 17.51 5.01
C ALA A 2 -0.07 17.47 4.40
N LYS A 3 0.75 18.47 4.74
CA LYS A 3 2.13 18.55 4.25
C LYS A 3 2.94 17.48 4.98
N VAL A 4 3.39 16.46 4.25
CA VAL A 4 4.30 15.44 4.78
C VAL A 4 5.59 16.13 5.24
N HIS A 5 5.84 16.07 6.55
CA HIS A 5 7.07 16.56 7.17
C HIS A 5 8.09 15.42 7.15
N LEU A 6 9.20 15.63 6.46
CA LEU A 6 10.30 14.69 6.28
C LEU A 6 11.60 15.41 6.58
N GLU A 7 12.49 14.73 7.29
CA GLU A 7 13.79 15.27 7.70
C GLU A 7 14.93 14.31 7.32
N GLU A 8 16.13 14.87 7.12
CA GLU A 8 17.32 14.05 6.89
C GLU A 8 17.64 13.21 8.14
N GLY A 9 18.01 11.95 7.93
CA GLY A 9 18.24 10.98 9.01
C GLY A 9 16.98 10.24 9.49
N GLN A 10 15.77 10.70 9.14
CA GLN A 10 14.52 10.03 9.49
C GLN A 10 14.44 8.62 8.88
N ILE A 11 13.85 7.67 9.62
CA ILE A 11 13.48 6.36 9.08
C ILE A 11 12.10 6.44 8.44
N VAL A 12 11.99 5.91 7.23
CA VAL A 12 10.73 5.63 6.54
C VAL A 12 10.65 4.15 6.24
N TYR A 13 9.43 3.64 6.11
CA TYR A 13 9.17 2.23 5.87
C TYR A 13 8.76 2.04 4.41
N VAL A 14 9.46 1.18 3.69
CA VAL A 14 9.26 1.02 2.24
C VAL A 14 8.80 -0.40 1.95
N THR A 15 7.70 -0.48 1.21
CA THR A 15 7.27 -1.73 0.56
C THR A 15 7.65 -1.67 -0.92
N GLU A 16 8.03 -2.82 -1.47
CA GLU A 16 8.29 -3.00 -2.89
C GLU A 16 7.25 -3.95 -3.48
N THR A 17 6.56 -3.47 -4.51
CA THR A 17 5.54 -4.23 -5.23
C THR A 17 5.95 -4.35 -6.70
N GLY A 18 5.92 -5.58 -7.23
CA GLY A 18 6.13 -5.87 -8.65
C GLY A 18 4.88 -6.38 -9.35
N PHE A 19 5.05 -6.91 -10.55
CA PHE A 19 3.97 -7.49 -11.36
C PHE A 19 3.27 -8.71 -10.72
N TYR A 20 3.94 -9.43 -9.83
CA TYR A 20 3.38 -10.59 -9.13
C TYR A 20 2.92 -10.22 -7.72
N GLU A 21 1.91 -10.95 -7.20
CA GLU A 21 1.55 -10.89 -5.78
C GLU A 21 2.80 -11.18 -4.95
N SER A 22 3.33 -10.13 -4.32
CA SER A 22 4.42 -10.23 -3.37
C SER A 22 3.81 -10.39 -1.99
N LYS A 23 4.41 -11.26 -1.16
CA LYS A 23 4.10 -11.30 0.27
C LYS A 23 4.27 -9.89 0.85
N PRO A 24 3.47 -9.52 1.88
CA PRO A 24 3.70 -8.29 2.60
C PRO A 24 5.17 -8.15 2.98
N ASN A 25 5.75 -7.03 2.62
CA ASN A 25 7.16 -6.72 2.82
C ASN A 25 7.29 -5.28 3.25
N LEU A 26 8.16 -5.06 4.22
CA LEU A 26 8.42 -3.74 4.77
C LEU A 26 9.89 -3.68 5.15
N THR A 27 10.60 -2.72 4.58
CA THR A 27 12.03 -2.51 4.82
C THR A 27 12.25 -1.09 5.31
N GLU A 28 13.14 -0.92 6.29
CA GLU A 28 13.51 0.41 6.75
C GLU A 28 14.46 1.09 5.76
N TYR A 29 14.17 2.35 5.48
CA TYR A 29 14.99 3.24 4.67
C TYR A 29 15.35 4.46 5.49
N ARG A 30 16.60 4.91 5.41
CA ARG A 30 17.05 6.15 6.04
C ARG A 30 17.06 7.27 5.02
N VAL A 31 16.35 8.35 5.31
CA VAL A 31 16.32 9.57 4.50
C VAL A 31 17.69 10.23 4.51
N THR A 32 18.22 10.54 3.34
CA THR A 32 19.52 11.22 3.18
C THR A 32 19.40 12.66 2.76
N ARG A 33 18.36 12.99 1.99
CA ARG A 33 18.16 14.33 1.44
C ARG A 33 16.69 14.59 1.19
N VAL A 34 16.22 15.78 1.56
CA VAL A 34 14.85 16.23 1.30
C VAL A 34 14.85 17.48 0.43
N ASN A 35 14.27 17.37 -0.75
CA ASN A 35 14.07 18.47 -1.70
C ASN A 35 12.62 18.97 -1.68
N GLY A 36 12.32 20.00 -2.47
CA GLY A 36 10.97 20.55 -2.59
C GLY A 36 9.93 19.52 -3.05
N SER A 37 10.25 18.72 -4.08
CA SER A 37 9.32 17.76 -4.70
C SER A 37 9.67 16.28 -4.48
N SER A 38 10.85 15.99 -3.91
CA SER A 38 11.32 14.61 -3.76
C SER A 38 12.17 14.46 -2.51
N PHE A 39 12.34 13.23 -2.06
CA PHE A 39 13.34 12.88 -1.05
C PHE A 39 14.11 11.64 -1.49
N TYR A 40 15.30 11.47 -0.94
CA TYR A 40 16.20 10.36 -1.22
C TYR A 40 16.37 9.54 0.06
N ALA A 41 16.37 8.23 -0.08
CA ALA A 41 16.60 7.33 1.04
C ALA A 41 17.26 6.04 0.56
N TYR A 42 18.10 5.42 1.39
CA TYR A 42 18.69 4.11 1.13
C TYR A 42 18.22 3.09 2.18
N ARG A 43 18.31 1.81 1.83
CA ARG A 43 17.98 0.69 2.71
C ARG A 43 18.88 0.65 3.94
N ALA A 44 18.31 0.72 5.13
CA ALA A 44 19.08 0.75 6.37
C ALA A 44 19.80 -0.58 6.68
N ASP A 45 19.34 -1.69 6.10
CA ASP A 45 19.85 -3.04 6.30
C ASP A 45 20.98 -3.45 5.34
N LEU A 46 21.30 -2.62 4.35
CA LEU A 46 22.37 -2.89 3.37
C LEU A 46 23.60 -2.04 3.63
N GLU A 47 24.79 -2.62 3.48
CA GLU A 47 26.05 -1.86 3.48
C GLU A 47 26.11 -0.87 2.31
N SER A 48 25.53 -1.25 1.16
CA SER A 48 25.44 -0.37 0.00
C SER A 48 24.39 0.72 0.20
N LYS A 49 24.83 1.98 0.13
CA LYS A 49 23.98 3.18 0.30
C LYS A 49 23.38 3.66 -1.02
N HIS A 50 22.90 2.75 -1.86
CA HIS A 50 22.21 3.14 -3.09
C HIS A 50 20.89 3.84 -2.76
N GLU A 51 20.80 5.12 -3.12
CA GLU A 51 19.62 5.93 -2.86
C GLU A 51 18.49 5.63 -3.85
N SER A 52 17.29 5.49 -3.33
CA SER A 52 16.05 5.53 -4.10
C SER A 52 15.44 6.93 -3.98
N ARG A 53 15.02 7.50 -5.12
CA ARG A 53 14.34 8.80 -5.17
C ARG A 53 12.83 8.60 -5.12
N PHE A 54 12.21 9.18 -4.10
CA PHE A 54 10.76 9.15 -3.89
C PHE A 54 10.16 10.52 -4.21
N ASP A 55 8.98 10.52 -4.82
CA ASP A 55 8.15 11.73 -4.92
C ASP A 55 7.58 12.07 -3.54
N ARG A 56 7.74 13.32 -3.10
CA ARG A 56 7.37 13.75 -1.74
C ARG A 56 5.86 13.83 -1.52
N LYS A 57 5.08 14.02 -2.59
CA LYS A 57 3.62 14.14 -2.50
C LYS A 57 2.96 12.77 -2.43
N THR A 58 3.47 11.83 -3.21
CA THR A 58 2.87 10.50 -3.40
C THR A 58 3.59 9.42 -2.61
N MET A 59 4.78 9.71 -2.10
CA MET A 59 5.66 8.74 -1.42
C MET A 59 6.10 7.58 -2.32
N ILE A 60 6.01 7.74 -3.64
CA ILE A 60 6.29 6.69 -4.62
C ILE A 60 7.66 6.90 -5.25
N CYS A 61 8.44 5.83 -5.30
CA CYS A 61 9.60 5.70 -6.17
C CYS A 61 9.23 4.75 -7.31
N LYS A 62 9.14 5.30 -8.53
CA LYS A 62 8.96 4.52 -9.75
C LYS A 62 10.31 3.91 -10.11
N THR A 63 10.44 2.60 -9.97
CA THR A 63 11.61 1.87 -10.43
C THR A 63 11.40 1.37 -11.86
N GLY A 64 12.48 1.05 -12.57
CA GLY A 64 12.40 0.40 -13.87
C GLY A 64 11.76 -1.00 -13.76
N TYR A 65 11.37 -1.58 -14.90
CA TYR A 65 10.92 -2.98 -15.01
C TYR A 65 9.63 -3.32 -14.22
N GLY A 66 8.77 -2.34 -13.98
CA GLY A 66 7.43 -2.55 -13.40
C GLY A 66 7.40 -2.81 -11.89
N TYR A 67 8.50 -2.56 -11.20
CA TYR A 67 8.50 -2.46 -9.75
C TYR A 67 8.14 -1.05 -9.33
N THR A 68 7.46 -0.93 -8.20
CA THR A 68 7.17 0.34 -7.54
C THR A 68 7.49 0.21 -6.07
N LYS A 69 8.21 1.19 -5.53
CA LYS A 69 8.45 1.31 -4.10
C LYS A 69 7.54 2.39 -3.53
N THR A 70 6.86 2.07 -2.44
CA THR A 70 6.00 3.03 -1.72
C THR A 70 6.52 3.20 -0.31
N ALA A 71 6.74 4.44 0.09
CA ALA A 71 7.20 4.79 1.43
C ALA A 71 6.03 5.18 2.34
N PHE A 72 6.16 4.83 3.62
CA PHE A 72 5.24 5.12 4.71
C PHE A 72 6.03 5.79 5.83
N LEU A 73 5.40 6.71 6.56
CA LEU A 73 6.04 7.40 7.68
C LEU A 73 6.12 6.49 8.90
N THR A 74 5.16 5.57 9.04
CA THR A 74 5.16 4.57 10.11
C THR A 74 4.95 3.17 9.56
N ALA A 75 5.44 2.17 10.27
CA ALA A 75 5.15 0.78 9.91
C ALA A 75 3.65 0.46 10.03
N GLN A 76 2.95 1.11 10.97
CA GLN A 76 1.53 0.88 11.20
C GLN A 76 0.68 1.26 9.98
N GLU A 77 0.98 2.38 9.30
CA GLU A 77 0.28 2.79 8.07
C GLU A 77 0.29 1.69 7.01
N TYR A 78 1.41 0.97 6.88
CA TYR A 78 1.51 -0.15 5.95
C TYR A 78 0.67 -1.35 6.42
N TRP A 79 0.77 -1.73 7.69
CA TRP A 79 0.07 -2.89 8.23
C TRP A 79 -1.45 -2.69 8.27
N ASP A 80 -1.94 -1.50 8.55
CA ASP A 80 -3.36 -1.15 8.46
C ASP A 80 -3.88 -1.33 7.03
N LEU A 81 -3.09 -0.91 6.04
CA LEU A 81 -3.42 -1.07 4.64
C LEU A 81 -3.41 -2.54 4.21
N VAL A 82 -2.47 -3.35 4.71
CA VAL A 82 -2.46 -4.80 4.50
C VAL A 82 -3.68 -5.46 5.13
N ALA A 83 -4.03 -5.09 6.37
CA ALA A 83 -5.18 -5.62 7.08
C ALA A 83 -6.48 -5.31 6.32
N LEU A 84 -6.68 -4.05 5.90
CA LEU A 84 -7.83 -3.64 5.11
C LEU A 84 -7.95 -4.42 3.79
N ARG A 85 -6.83 -4.67 3.10
CA ARG A 85 -6.82 -5.46 1.86
C ARG A 85 -7.20 -6.92 2.11
N ASN A 86 -6.69 -7.51 3.19
CA ASN A 86 -7.02 -8.89 3.57
C ASN A 86 -8.49 -9.02 3.94
N GLU A 87 -9.01 -8.11 4.78
CA GLU A 87 -10.43 -8.07 5.16
C GLU A 87 -11.32 -7.95 3.92
N ALA A 88 -11.01 -7.03 3.00
CA ALA A 88 -11.76 -6.90 1.76
C ALA A 88 -11.70 -8.16 0.88
N LYS A 89 -10.56 -8.86 0.83
CA LYS A 89 -10.40 -10.12 0.10
C LYS A 89 -11.25 -11.23 0.71
N GLU A 90 -11.22 -11.38 2.03
CA GLU A 90 -12.00 -12.36 2.77
C GLU A 90 -13.51 -12.09 2.65
N LEU A 91 -13.94 -10.84 2.82
CA LEU A 91 -15.34 -10.46 2.64
C LEU A 91 -15.85 -10.78 1.24
N ARG A 92 -15.08 -10.46 0.19
CA ARG A 92 -15.45 -10.81 -1.19
C ARG A 92 -15.58 -12.31 -1.39
N ALA A 93 -14.62 -13.09 -0.89
CA ALA A 93 -14.66 -14.54 -1.01
C ALA A 93 -15.89 -15.14 -0.28
N ASN A 94 -16.16 -14.67 0.94
CA ASN A 94 -17.30 -15.11 1.74
C ASN A 94 -18.63 -14.75 1.07
N ILE A 95 -18.76 -13.52 0.56
CA ILE A 95 -19.96 -13.08 -0.17
C ILE A 95 -20.16 -13.92 -1.44
N GLN A 96 -19.09 -14.14 -2.22
CA GLN A 96 -19.16 -14.96 -3.43
C GLN A 96 -19.63 -16.38 -3.12
N GLU A 97 -19.14 -17.01 -2.06
CA GLU A 97 -19.55 -18.35 -1.68
C GLU A 97 -20.99 -18.38 -1.16
N ALA A 98 -21.37 -17.40 -0.33
CA ALA A 98 -22.72 -17.28 0.18
C ALA A 98 -23.75 -17.10 -0.95
N VAL A 99 -23.43 -16.27 -1.96
CA VAL A 99 -24.29 -16.03 -3.12
C VAL A 99 -24.56 -17.30 -3.94
N LYS A 100 -23.59 -18.24 -4.04
CA LYS A 100 -23.77 -19.48 -4.82
C LYS A 100 -24.87 -20.39 -4.27
N ILE A 101 -25.10 -20.36 -2.96
CA ILE A 101 -26.03 -21.27 -2.27
C ILE A 101 -27.35 -20.60 -1.89
N MET A 102 -27.50 -19.29 -2.13
CA MET A 102 -28.71 -18.53 -1.81
C MET A 102 -29.86 -18.82 -2.78
N ASP A 103 -31.08 -18.78 -2.25
CA ASP A 103 -32.29 -18.89 -3.06
C ASP A 103 -32.62 -17.58 -3.81
N LEU A 104 -33.43 -17.69 -4.87
CA LEU A 104 -33.80 -16.57 -5.74
C LEU A 104 -34.47 -15.39 -4.98
N LYS A 105 -35.27 -15.66 -3.95
CA LYS A 105 -35.94 -14.60 -3.17
C LYS A 105 -34.92 -13.80 -2.37
N THR A 106 -33.93 -14.46 -1.80
CA THR A 106 -32.82 -13.81 -1.09
C THR A 106 -31.94 -13.01 -2.06
N LEU A 107 -31.61 -13.56 -3.23
CA LEU A 107 -30.83 -12.87 -4.25
C LEU A 107 -31.52 -11.59 -4.75
N ARG A 108 -32.85 -11.62 -4.94
CA ARG A 108 -33.62 -10.41 -5.34
C ARG A 108 -33.51 -9.29 -4.31
N LYS A 109 -33.61 -9.61 -3.02
CA LYS A 109 -33.46 -8.61 -1.94
C LYS A 109 -32.06 -8.00 -1.92
N ILE A 110 -31.03 -8.81 -2.13
CA ILE A 110 -29.65 -8.31 -2.18
C ILE A 110 -29.48 -7.36 -3.38
N ASN A 111 -30.06 -7.69 -4.54
CA ASN A 111 -30.02 -6.82 -5.72
C ASN A 111 -30.67 -5.44 -5.46
N GLU A 112 -31.84 -5.43 -4.81
CA GLU A 112 -32.52 -4.18 -4.42
C GLU A 112 -31.65 -3.31 -3.48
N LEU A 113 -30.95 -3.93 -2.53
CA LEU A 113 -30.04 -3.22 -1.62
C LEU A 113 -28.84 -2.61 -2.35
N ILE A 114 -28.28 -3.32 -3.32
CA ILE A 114 -27.15 -2.83 -4.14
C ILE A 114 -27.59 -1.64 -4.99
N GLU A 115 -28.74 -1.73 -5.67
CA GLU A 115 -29.28 -0.65 -6.51
C GLU A 115 -29.61 0.62 -5.73
N THR A 116 -29.95 0.50 -4.44
CA THR A 116 -30.23 1.65 -3.56
C THR A 116 -28.95 2.29 -3.00
N SER A 117 -27.84 1.56 -3.00
CA SER A 117 -26.56 2.00 -2.42
C SER A 117 -25.58 2.56 -3.46
N ALA A 118 -25.92 2.51 -4.75
CA ALA A 118 -25.14 2.98 -5.89
C ALA A 118 -25.60 4.37 -6.36
#